data_AF-A0A212CC86-F1
#
_entry.id   AF-A0A212CC86-F1
#
_cell.length_a   1.000
_cell.length_b   1.000
_cell.length_c   1.000
_cell.angle_alpha   90.00
_cell.angle_beta   90.00
_cell.angle_gamma   90.00
#
_symmetry.space_group_name_H-M   'P 1'
#
loop_
_entity.id
_entity.type
_entity.pdbx_description
1 polymer ?
#
loop_
_entity_poly.entity_id
_entity_poly.type
_entity_poly.pdbx_seq_one_letter_code
_entity_poly.pdbx_strand_id
1 'polypeptide(L)'
;MKLATKHSEDGVGRLAMVKDEKHPFPDTAHAKEGGFFKENPHKVLFPDSELFRKWGRDLSEAQQKEAEDLFQKFGYNVYLSDQLPLDRTLPDTRDSSVILIFMDEALSVIQRAITSIIQRTPPQLLKEIILVDDFSSNGELKADLDERIKLYNRKSPGLLKIIRHTERRGLAAARNTGREVATADVVAILDAHIEVNVGWAEPILARIQEDRTVIVSPVFDNILFDTFELIQYALAVDGFDWELWCRYDALPKAWVDLHDVTAPVRSPSIMGILAANRLFLEEIGSLDGGMLTYGGENVELSLRMKNTLDERVCLDQGAVPGNTPIMHHCHQYSSQNVYYHLTGELYVGPLIAQRDADDRCLTDPGKGEKPTLEPCSKAVKDRLNIHWDFK
;
A
#
# COMPACT_ATOMS: atom_id res chain seq x y z
N MET A 1 15.32 1.60 31.15
CA MET A 1 16.13 2.06 32.31
C MET A 1 15.19 2.56 33.41
N LYS A 2 15.30 2.03 34.65
CA LYS A 2 14.40 2.25 35.82
C LYS A 2 12.95 1.77 35.66
N LEU A 3 12.35 1.37 36.80
CA LEU A 3 11.00 0.78 36.93
C LEU A 3 9.96 1.80 37.43
N ALA A 4 8.68 1.47 37.22
CA ALA A 4 7.57 1.82 38.11
C ALA A 4 6.54 0.66 38.13
N THR A 5 5.91 0.38 39.28
CA THR A 5 4.97 -0.74 39.46
C THR A 5 3.76 -0.35 40.30
N LYS A 6 2.56 -0.87 39.96
CA LYS A 6 1.52 -1.20 40.95
C LYS A 6 0.40 -2.11 40.41
N HIS A 7 -0.19 -2.91 41.30
CA HIS A 7 -1.36 -3.78 41.08
C HIS A 7 -2.67 -3.14 41.56
N SER A 8 -3.79 -3.55 40.94
CA SER A 8 -5.08 -3.99 41.53
C SER A 8 -6.19 -3.82 40.47
N GLU A 9 -7.19 -4.66 40.23
CA GLU A 9 -7.60 -6.04 40.55
C GLU A 9 -9.06 -6.16 40.00
N ASP A 10 -9.47 -7.34 39.54
CA ASP A 10 -10.84 -7.85 39.29
C ASP A 10 -11.94 -7.09 38.51
N GLY A 11 -12.65 -7.84 37.65
CA GLY A 11 -13.82 -7.37 36.90
C GLY A 11 -14.41 -8.41 35.92
N VAL A 12 -14.99 -9.51 36.42
CA VAL A 12 -15.55 -10.59 35.57
C VAL A 12 -16.92 -10.21 34.98
N GLY A 13 -17.04 -10.22 33.65
CA GLY A 13 -18.30 -10.06 32.90
C GLY A 13 -18.45 -11.11 31.79
N ARG A 14 -19.67 -11.61 31.56
CA ARG A 14 -19.94 -12.71 30.59
C ARG A 14 -20.22 -12.20 29.18
N LEU A 15 -19.81 -12.98 28.18
CA LEU A 15 -20.32 -12.86 26.81
C LEU A 15 -21.81 -13.24 26.74
N ALA A 16 -22.53 -12.58 25.85
CA ALA A 16 -23.82 -13.04 25.32
C ALA A 16 -23.82 -12.87 23.79
N MET A 17 -24.12 -13.92 23.06
CA MET A 17 -24.31 -13.86 21.60
C MET A 17 -25.72 -13.36 21.29
N VAL A 18 -25.84 -12.39 20.38
CA VAL A 18 -27.11 -12.04 19.71
C VAL A 18 -27.12 -12.72 18.33
N LYS A 19 -28.29 -13.16 17.88
CA LYS A 19 -28.47 -13.98 16.67
C LYS A 19 -28.95 -13.15 15.47
N ASP A 20 -28.84 -13.73 14.28
CA ASP A 20 -29.49 -13.23 13.07
C ASP A 20 -31.01 -13.05 13.26
N GLU A 21 -31.53 -11.89 12.85
CA GLU A 21 -32.96 -11.71 12.58
C GLU A 21 -33.18 -11.50 11.08
N LYS A 22 -33.57 -12.58 10.39
CA LYS A 22 -34.20 -12.49 9.07
C LYS A 22 -35.66 -12.09 9.25
N HIS A 23 -36.12 -11.04 8.55
CA HIS A 23 -37.54 -10.70 8.44
C HIS A 23 -37.97 -10.52 6.97
N PRO A 24 -39.27 -10.68 6.66
CA PRO A 24 -39.66 -11.41 5.45
C PRO A 24 -40.31 -10.58 4.34
N PHE A 25 -40.32 -11.14 3.13
CA PHE A 25 -41.17 -10.69 2.03
C PHE A 25 -42.62 -11.21 2.20
N PRO A 26 -43.64 -10.35 2.04
CA PRO A 26 -44.99 -10.76 1.65
C PRO A 26 -45.11 -10.82 0.11
N ASP A 27 -46.08 -11.59 -0.40
CA ASP A 27 -46.18 -11.92 -1.84
C ASP A 27 -47.60 -11.66 -2.42
N THR A 28 -47.66 -11.34 -3.72
CA THR A 28 -48.86 -11.12 -4.56
C THR A 28 -49.74 -9.88 -4.22
N ALA A 29 -50.45 -9.19 -5.14
CA ALA A 29 -50.83 -9.49 -6.53
C ALA A 29 -51.20 -8.24 -7.39
N HIS A 30 -51.26 -8.45 -8.72
CA HIS A 30 -52.08 -7.76 -9.75
C HIS A 30 -51.72 -6.37 -10.36
N ALA A 31 -51.25 -6.47 -11.62
CA ALA A 31 -51.81 -5.86 -12.84
C ALA A 31 -51.49 -4.40 -13.26
N LYS A 32 -50.74 -4.28 -14.38
CA LYS A 32 -51.33 -4.11 -15.73
C LYS A 32 -50.33 -4.39 -16.85
N GLU A 33 -50.84 -4.69 -18.05
CA GLU A 33 -50.05 -4.93 -19.27
C GLU A 33 -49.67 -3.62 -19.97
N GLY A 34 -48.54 -3.61 -20.68
CA GLY A 34 -48.12 -2.46 -21.50
C GLY A 34 -46.85 -2.69 -22.33
N GLY A 35 -47.01 -3.13 -23.58
CA GLY A 35 -46.01 -2.96 -24.65
C GLY A 35 -44.67 -3.70 -24.53
N PHE A 36 -44.62 -4.96 -24.95
CA PHE A 36 -43.35 -5.63 -25.27
C PHE A 36 -42.67 -5.00 -26.50
N PHE A 37 -41.73 -4.08 -26.27
CA PHE A 37 -40.61 -3.95 -27.21
C PHE A 37 -39.72 -5.18 -27.06
N LYS A 38 -39.42 -5.86 -28.18
CA LYS A 38 -38.43 -6.93 -28.20
C LYS A 38 -37.04 -6.31 -28.28
N GLU A 39 -36.46 -5.97 -27.14
CA GLU A 39 -35.01 -5.90 -27.06
C GLU A 39 -34.46 -7.31 -27.31
N ASN A 40 -33.64 -7.43 -28.36
CA ASN A 40 -32.95 -8.66 -28.69
C ASN A 40 -31.63 -8.63 -27.90
N PRO A 41 -31.44 -9.45 -26.84
CA PRO A 41 -30.25 -9.35 -26.00
C PRO A 41 -29.02 -9.64 -26.85
N HIS A 42 -28.16 -8.64 -27.03
CA HIS A 42 -26.94 -8.79 -27.80
C HIS A 42 -26.07 -9.86 -27.13
N LYS A 43 -25.64 -10.84 -27.93
CA LYS A 43 -24.94 -12.01 -27.42
C LYS A 43 -23.53 -11.58 -26.99
N VAL A 44 -23.17 -11.87 -25.74
CA VAL A 44 -21.78 -11.76 -25.28
C VAL A 44 -20.93 -12.77 -26.06
N LEU A 45 -19.91 -12.27 -26.75
CA LEU A 45 -19.05 -13.03 -27.63
C LEU A 45 -17.99 -13.83 -26.86
N PHE A 46 -17.57 -13.31 -25.71
CA PHE A 46 -16.58 -13.90 -24.79
C PHE A 46 -17.23 -14.21 -23.43
N PRO A 47 -18.06 -15.26 -23.32
CA PRO A 47 -18.85 -15.55 -22.11
C PRO A 47 -18.00 -15.96 -20.90
N ASP A 48 -16.78 -16.43 -21.13
CA ASP A 48 -15.84 -16.91 -20.11
C ASP A 48 -14.82 -15.82 -19.68
N SER A 49 -14.88 -14.61 -20.25
CA SER A 49 -14.02 -13.49 -19.85
C SER A 49 -14.58 -12.78 -18.62
N GLU A 50 -13.70 -12.51 -17.64
CA GLU A 50 -14.04 -11.78 -16.42
C GLU A 50 -14.59 -10.37 -16.69
N LEU A 51 -14.15 -9.73 -17.79
CA LEU A 51 -14.56 -8.40 -18.23
C LEU A 51 -16.08 -8.28 -18.48
N PHE A 52 -16.69 -9.29 -19.11
CA PHE A 52 -18.09 -9.21 -19.56
C PHE A 52 -19.11 -9.80 -18.57
N ARG A 53 -18.68 -10.18 -17.37
CA ARG A 53 -19.58 -10.76 -16.35
C ARG A 53 -20.67 -9.78 -15.92
N LYS A 54 -20.29 -8.51 -15.70
CA LYS A 54 -21.20 -7.42 -15.29
C LYS A 54 -21.52 -6.40 -16.39
N TRP A 55 -20.61 -6.19 -17.34
CA TRP A 55 -20.64 -5.07 -18.29
C TRP A 55 -20.60 -5.54 -19.77
N GLY A 56 -20.88 -4.63 -20.72
CA GLY A 56 -20.64 -4.84 -22.15
C GLY A 56 -21.66 -5.69 -22.92
N ARG A 57 -22.83 -5.98 -22.33
CA ARG A 57 -23.92 -6.77 -22.98
C ARG A 57 -24.67 -6.01 -24.08
N ASP A 58 -24.48 -4.70 -24.11
CA ASP A 58 -25.02 -3.70 -25.05
C ASP A 58 -24.05 -3.38 -26.20
N LEU A 59 -22.79 -3.82 -26.10
CA LEU A 59 -21.77 -3.60 -27.12
C LEU A 59 -21.94 -4.53 -28.34
N SER A 60 -21.62 -4.02 -29.52
CA SER A 60 -21.54 -4.85 -30.74
C SER A 60 -20.33 -5.79 -30.72
N GLU A 61 -20.35 -6.85 -31.54
CA GLU A 61 -19.25 -7.83 -31.63
C GLU A 61 -17.88 -7.23 -31.97
N ALA A 62 -17.84 -6.05 -32.61
CA ALA A 62 -16.58 -5.35 -32.88
C ALA A 62 -16.03 -4.68 -31.61
N GLN A 63 -16.89 -3.98 -30.87
CA GLN A 63 -16.56 -3.30 -29.62
C GLN A 63 -16.20 -4.29 -28.51
N GLN A 64 -16.86 -5.46 -28.47
CA GLN A 64 -16.49 -6.53 -27.54
C GLN A 64 -15.11 -7.12 -27.84
N LYS A 65 -14.68 -7.20 -29.11
CA LYS A 65 -13.31 -7.62 -29.47
C LYS A 65 -12.29 -6.57 -29.05
N GLU A 66 -12.55 -5.31 -29.38
CA GLU A 66 -11.71 -4.17 -28.99
C GLU A 66 -11.51 -4.09 -27.47
N ALA A 67 -12.59 -4.25 -26.69
CA ALA A 67 -12.52 -4.26 -25.23
C ALA A 67 -11.79 -5.48 -24.66
N GLU A 68 -11.97 -6.69 -25.24
CA GLU A 68 -11.24 -7.89 -24.82
C GLU A 68 -9.74 -7.83 -25.17
N ASP A 69 -9.38 -7.41 -26.39
CA ASP A 69 -7.99 -7.25 -26.84
C ASP A 69 -7.24 -6.22 -25.97
N LEU A 70 -7.94 -5.15 -25.54
CA LEU A 70 -7.41 -4.18 -24.58
C LEU A 70 -7.30 -4.76 -23.16
N PHE A 71 -8.30 -5.48 -22.67
CA PHE A 71 -8.27 -6.10 -21.35
C PHE A 71 -7.17 -7.16 -21.21
N GLN A 72 -6.98 -8.02 -22.22
CA GLN A 72 -5.89 -9.01 -22.26
C GLN A 72 -4.50 -8.35 -22.34
N LYS A 73 -4.40 -7.11 -22.85
CA LYS A 73 -3.15 -6.34 -22.94
C LYS A 73 -2.80 -5.58 -21.66
N PHE A 74 -3.79 -4.99 -20.97
CA PHE A 74 -3.58 -4.05 -19.87
C PHE A 74 -4.10 -4.53 -18.50
N GLY A 75 -4.95 -5.57 -18.44
CA GLY A 75 -5.51 -6.12 -17.20
C GLY A 75 -6.77 -5.43 -16.66
N TYR A 76 -7.27 -4.39 -17.34
CA TYR A 76 -8.47 -3.63 -16.97
C TYR A 76 -9.19 -3.05 -18.21
N ASN A 77 -10.41 -2.54 -18.03
CA ASN A 77 -11.29 -2.09 -19.11
C ASN A 77 -10.90 -0.73 -19.72
N VAL A 78 -9.84 -0.71 -20.51
CA VAL A 78 -9.38 0.51 -21.23
C VAL A 78 -10.48 1.08 -22.13
N TYR A 79 -11.25 0.22 -22.80
CA TYR A 79 -12.34 0.64 -23.68
C TYR A 79 -13.37 1.55 -22.98
N LEU A 80 -13.70 1.25 -21.71
CA LEU A 80 -14.55 2.11 -20.89
C LEU A 80 -13.80 3.34 -20.37
N SER A 81 -12.53 3.19 -19.96
CA SER A 81 -11.69 4.33 -19.53
C SER A 81 -11.52 5.40 -20.62
N ASP A 82 -11.44 5.01 -21.89
CA ASP A 82 -11.29 5.92 -23.03
C ASP A 82 -12.56 6.75 -23.30
N GLN A 83 -13.72 6.27 -22.83
CA GLN A 83 -15.03 6.93 -23.01
C GLN A 83 -15.49 7.72 -21.78
N LEU A 84 -15.00 7.38 -20.58
CA LEU A 84 -15.31 8.11 -19.36
C LEU A 84 -14.58 9.47 -19.33
N PRO A 85 -15.24 10.60 -18.97
CA PRO A 85 -14.56 11.88 -18.79
C PRO A 85 -13.37 11.76 -17.83
N LEU A 86 -12.23 12.35 -18.20
CA LEU A 86 -11.00 12.33 -17.39
C LEU A 86 -11.16 13.13 -16.08
N ASP A 87 -12.17 14.00 -16.04
CA ASP A 87 -12.54 14.95 -14.99
C ASP A 87 -13.84 14.59 -14.27
N ARG A 88 -14.19 13.29 -14.22
CA ARG A 88 -15.35 12.80 -13.46
C ARG A 88 -15.28 13.20 -11.98
N THR A 89 -16.42 13.42 -11.34
CA THR A 89 -16.49 13.78 -9.91
C THR A 89 -16.47 12.54 -9.01
N LEU A 90 -15.60 12.53 -7.99
CA LEU A 90 -15.59 11.58 -6.87
C LEU A 90 -15.74 12.35 -5.53
N PRO A 91 -16.02 11.67 -4.38
CA PRO A 91 -16.12 12.28 -3.04
C PRO A 91 -14.83 12.97 -2.50
N ASP A 92 -14.92 13.62 -1.33
CA ASP A 92 -14.00 14.70 -0.88
C ASP A 92 -13.46 14.57 0.58
N THR A 93 -12.11 14.49 0.75
CA THR A 93 -11.31 14.38 1.99
C THR A 93 -9.85 14.99 2.07
N ARG A 94 -9.28 15.82 1.14
CA ARG A 94 -8.11 16.77 1.41
C ARG A 94 -6.63 16.48 0.93
N ASP A 95 -5.81 17.30 0.19
CA ASP A 95 -4.77 16.96 -0.90
C ASP A 95 -3.21 17.37 -0.85
N SER A 96 -2.31 16.88 -1.78
CA SER A 96 -0.82 17.19 -1.87
C SER A 96 0.01 17.01 -3.23
N SER A 97 1.36 16.98 -3.21
CA SER A 97 2.31 16.84 -4.37
C SER A 97 2.70 15.38 -4.75
N VAL A 98 2.99 15.09 -6.04
CA VAL A 98 2.97 13.71 -6.59
C VAL A 98 4.12 13.29 -7.52
N ILE A 99 4.52 12.02 -7.42
CA ILE A 99 5.26 11.22 -8.40
C ILE A 99 4.33 10.10 -8.92
N LEU A 100 4.28 9.90 -10.25
CA LEU A 100 3.58 8.81 -10.94
C LEU A 100 4.57 7.97 -11.75
N ILE A 101 4.44 6.65 -11.70
CA ILE A 101 5.40 5.72 -12.31
C ILE A 101 4.65 4.69 -13.13
N PHE A 102 5.09 4.47 -14.38
CA PHE A 102 4.41 3.59 -15.32
C PHE A 102 5.39 2.82 -16.22
N MET A 103 4.87 1.71 -16.76
CA MET A 103 5.49 0.95 -17.84
C MET A 103 4.36 0.30 -18.63
N ASP A 104 4.15 0.72 -19.88
CA ASP A 104 3.10 0.19 -20.77
C ASP A 104 1.65 0.24 -20.22
N GLU A 105 1.38 1.20 -19.35
CA GLU A 105 0.05 1.57 -18.84
C GLU A 105 -0.85 2.17 -19.94
N ALA A 106 -2.18 2.14 -19.79
CA ALA A 106 -3.09 2.73 -20.76
C ALA A 106 -3.04 4.28 -20.76
N LEU A 107 -3.08 4.90 -21.94
CA LEU A 107 -2.93 6.35 -22.09
C LEU A 107 -4.05 7.14 -21.38
N SER A 108 -5.31 6.69 -21.47
CA SER A 108 -6.43 7.34 -20.76
C SER A 108 -6.32 7.22 -19.25
N VAL A 109 -5.77 6.12 -18.75
CA VAL A 109 -5.59 5.85 -17.32
C VAL A 109 -4.52 6.75 -16.72
N ILE A 110 -3.36 6.90 -17.36
CA ILE A 110 -2.36 7.92 -16.96
C ILE A 110 -2.96 9.33 -17.02
N GLN A 111 -3.71 9.65 -18.07
CA GLN A 111 -4.32 10.99 -18.20
C GLN A 111 -5.41 11.24 -17.14
N ARG A 112 -6.11 10.20 -16.68
CA ARG A 112 -7.08 10.21 -15.59
C ARG A 112 -6.40 10.41 -14.24
N ALA A 113 -5.30 9.71 -13.97
CA ALA A 113 -4.48 9.94 -12.78
C ALA A 113 -3.96 11.38 -12.72
N ILE A 114 -3.29 11.86 -13.78
CA ILE A 114 -2.80 13.25 -13.90
C ILE A 114 -3.94 14.26 -13.72
N THR A 115 -5.08 14.05 -14.38
CA THR A 115 -6.21 14.99 -14.30
C THR A 115 -6.81 15.03 -12.89
N SER A 116 -6.98 13.87 -12.23
CA SER A 116 -7.44 13.81 -10.85
C SER A 116 -6.51 14.63 -9.95
N ILE A 117 -5.19 14.38 -9.97
CA ILE A 117 -4.20 15.10 -9.13
C ILE A 117 -4.28 16.62 -9.34
N ILE A 118 -4.31 17.09 -10.60
CA ILE A 118 -4.32 18.53 -10.92
C ILE A 118 -5.63 19.22 -10.51
N GLN A 119 -6.76 18.54 -10.63
CA GLN A 119 -8.07 19.12 -10.27
C GLN A 119 -8.37 19.01 -8.77
N ARG A 120 -7.81 17.97 -8.14
CA ARG A 120 -8.05 17.53 -6.76
C ARG A 120 -6.77 17.71 -5.93
N THR A 121 -6.06 18.81 -6.20
CA THR A 121 -4.99 19.39 -5.36
C THR A 121 -4.88 20.90 -5.57
N PRO A 122 -4.97 21.73 -4.51
CA PRO A 122 -4.73 23.16 -4.56
C PRO A 122 -3.34 23.51 -5.12
N PRO A 123 -3.24 24.51 -6.02
CA PRO A 123 -1.97 24.85 -6.69
C PRO A 123 -0.80 25.20 -5.78
N GLN A 124 -1.04 25.63 -4.53
CA GLN A 124 0.01 25.90 -3.55
C GLN A 124 0.61 24.64 -2.89
N LEU A 125 -0.05 23.48 -3.02
CA LEU A 125 0.40 22.19 -2.48
C LEU A 125 0.95 21.25 -3.57
N LEU A 126 0.67 21.52 -4.85
CA LEU A 126 1.17 20.77 -6.01
C LEU A 126 2.35 21.50 -6.68
N LYS A 127 3.58 21.18 -6.28
CA LYS A 127 4.79 21.80 -6.87
C LYS A 127 5.09 21.26 -8.26
N GLU A 128 4.95 19.96 -8.44
CA GLU A 128 5.27 19.21 -9.65
C GLU A 128 4.57 17.84 -9.65
N ILE A 129 4.38 17.29 -10.85
CA ILE A 129 4.04 15.89 -11.12
C ILE A 129 5.18 15.30 -11.94
N ILE A 130 5.84 14.29 -11.38
CA ILE A 130 6.98 13.62 -12.02
C ILE A 130 6.51 12.27 -12.55
N LEU A 131 6.57 12.11 -13.87
CA LEU A 131 6.24 10.92 -14.61
C LEU A 131 7.51 10.13 -14.90
N VAL A 132 7.63 8.90 -14.39
CA VAL A 132 8.76 8.00 -14.69
C VAL A 132 8.28 6.85 -15.57
N ASP A 133 8.83 6.80 -16.78
CA ASP A 133 8.62 5.75 -17.80
C ASP A 133 9.74 4.70 -17.69
N ASP A 134 9.45 3.55 -17.09
CA ASP A 134 10.40 2.43 -16.94
C ASP A 134 10.51 1.59 -18.23
N PHE A 135 10.85 2.25 -19.34
CA PHE A 135 11.10 1.66 -20.66
C PHE A 135 9.86 1.03 -21.32
N SER A 136 8.75 1.78 -21.35
CA SER A 136 7.52 1.39 -22.07
C SER A 136 7.79 1.09 -23.55
N SER A 137 7.15 0.06 -24.10
CA SER A 137 7.15 -0.26 -25.53
C SER A 137 6.16 0.62 -26.32
N ASN A 138 5.00 0.96 -25.76
CA ASN A 138 3.90 1.68 -26.40
C ASN A 138 4.35 3.03 -27.00
N GLY A 139 3.89 3.33 -28.21
CA GLY A 139 4.17 4.58 -28.93
C GLY A 139 3.34 5.77 -28.43
N GLU A 140 2.12 5.52 -27.96
CA GLU A 140 1.19 6.53 -27.44
C GLU A 140 1.75 7.22 -26.18
N LEU A 141 2.37 6.42 -25.32
CA LEU A 141 3.08 6.87 -24.11
C LEU A 141 4.33 7.70 -24.43
N LYS A 142 4.70 7.85 -25.70
CA LYS A 142 5.81 8.66 -26.18
C LYS A 142 5.25 9.92 -26.84
N ALA A 143 4.76 9.85 -28.07
CA ALA A 143 4.38 11.04 -28.83
C ALA A 143 3.18 11.80 -28.24
N ASP A 144 2.09 11.07 -27.95
CA ASP A 144 0.82 11.67 -27.53
C ASP A 144 0.84 12.11 -26.06
N LEU A 145 1.52 11.33 -25.20
CA LEU A 145 1.80 11.75 -23.83
C LEU A 145 2.71 12.99 -23.77
N ASP A 146 3.74 13.09 -24.62
CA ASP A 146 4.60 14.27 -24.68
C ASP A 146 3.82 15.53 -25.13
N GLU A 147 2.93 15.43 -26.13
CA GLU A 147 2.05 16.55 -26.50
C GLU A 147 1.04 16.90 -25.40
N ARG A 148 0.48 15.90 -24.69
CA ARG A 148 -0.41 16.13 -23.55
C ARG A 148 0.32 16.86 -22.42
N ILE A 149 1.54 16.47 -22.09
CA ILE A 149 2.41 17.14 -21.10
C ILE A 149 2.69 18.59 -21.52
N LYS A 150 3.04 18.83 -22.79
CA LYS A 150 3.20 20.19 -23.34
C LYS A 150 1.92 21.02 -23.18
N LEU A 151 0.73 20.44 -23.39
CA LEU A 151 -0.54 21.14 -23.25
C LEU A 151 -0.83 21.59 -21.81
N TYR A 152 -0.60 20.74 -20.80
CA TYR A 152 -0.70 21.15 -19.39
C TYR A 152 0.36 22.21 -19.04
N ASN A 153 1.60 22.02 -19.47
CA ASN A 153 2.70 22.96 -19.20
C ASN A 153 2.54 24.33 -19.88
N ARG A 154 1.63 24.49 -20.88
CA ARG A 154 1.23 25.81 -21.39
C ARG A 154 0.35 26.60 -20.39
N LYS A 155 -0.36 25.91 -19.49
CA LYS A 155 -1.15 26.53 -18.41
C LYS A 155 -0.33 26.73 -17.14
N SER A 156 0.46 25.71 -16.77
CA SER A 156 1.28 25.69 -15.55
C SER A 156 2.72 25.30 -15.91
N PRO A 157 3.60 26.26 -16.27
CA PRO A 157 4.94 25.97 -16.76
C PRO A 157 5.79 25.16 -15.77
N GLY A 158 6.24 23.99 -16.21
CA GLY A 158 7.10 23.09 -15.41
C GLY A 158 6.34 22.18 -14.44
N LEU A 159 5.00 22.21 -14.42
CA LEU A 159 4.17 21.37 -13.55
C LEU A 159 4.40 19.88 -13.83
N LEU A 160 4.39 19.46 -15.09
CA LEU A 160 4.62 18.06 -15.48
C LEU A 160 6.04 17.88 -16.02
N LYS A 161 6.77 16.94 -15.44
CA LYS A 161 8.10 16.48 -15.87
C LYS A 161 8.00 15.01 -16.26
N ILE A 162 8.69 14.60 -17.31
CA ILE A 162 8.80 13.18 -17.69
C ILE A 162 10.26 12.74 -17.79
N ILE A 163 10.57 11.63 -17.13
CA ILE A 163 11.85 10.94 -17.15
C ILE A 163 11.63 9.60 -17.82
N ARG A 164 12.48 9.22 -18.77
CA ARG A 164 12.38 7.95 -19.50
C ARG A 164 13.67 7.15 -19.31
N HIS A 165 13.55 5.91 -18.86
CA HIS A 165 14.70 5.01 -18.80
C HIS A 165 15.06 4.48 -20.19
N THR A 166 16.35 4.20 -20.40
CA THR A 166 16.89 3.59 -21.63
C THR A 166 16.84 2.05 -21.62
N GLU A 167 16.44 1.47 -20.49
CA GLU A 167 16.35 0.05 -20.19
C GLU A 167 15.31 -0.13 -19.07
N ARG A 168 14.68 -1.31 -18.94
CA ARG A 168 13.77 -1.57 -17.82
C ARG A 168 14.57 -1.79 -16.53
N ARG A 169 14.30 -1.01 -15.48
CA ARG A 169 15.02 -1.03 -14.20
C ARG A 169 14.19 -1.60 -13.04
N GLY A 170 12.88 -1.66 -13.16
CA GLY A 170 11.98 -2.15 -12.12
C GLY A 170 11.45 -1.03 -11.21
N LEU A 171 10.38 -1.34 -10.49
CA LEU A 171 9.57 -0.35 -9.76
C LEU A 171 10.36 0.39 -8.68
N ALA A 172 11.19 -0.30 -7.90
CA ALA A 172 12.03 0.32 -6.87
C ALA A 172 13.02 1.34 -7.45
N ALA A 173 13.71 1.00 -8.54
CA ALA A 173 14.64 1.90 -9.22
C ALA A 173 13.93 3.10 -9.90
N ALA A 174 12.73 2.90 -10.45
CA ALA A 174 11.91 3.98 -10.98
C ALA A 174 11.37 4.92 -9.88
N ARG A 175 10.96 4.37 -8.73
CA ARG A 175 10.58 5.12 -7.52
C ARG A 175 11.75 5.98 -7.01
N ASN A 176 12.97 5.42 -6.96
CA ASN A 176 14.18 6.16 -6.62
C ASN A 176 14.49 7.28 -7.64
N THR A 177 14.39 6.99 -8.95
CA THR A 177 14.63 7.99 -10.01
C THR A 177 13.67 9.18 -9.91
N GLY A 178 12.38 8.93 -9.62
CA GLY A 178 11.41 9.99 -9.36
C GLY A 178 11.77 10.84 -8.13
N ARG A 179 12.20 10.19 -7.04
CA ARG A 179 12.66 10.82 -5.78
C ARG A 179 13.94 11.63 -5.97
N GLU A 180 14.83 11.24 -6.88
CA GLU A 180 16.09 11.94 -7.20
C GLU A 180 15.85 13.26 -7.95
N VAL A 181 14.94 13.30 -8.92
CA VAL A 181 14.65 14.52 -9.70
C VAL A 181 13.64 15.46 -9.03
N ALA A 182 13.01 15.03 -7.95
CA ALA A 182 12.02 15.80 -7.20
C ALA A 182 12.64 16.98 -6.44
N THR A 183 11.97 18.14 -6.50
CA THR A 183 12.42 19.39 -5.87
C THR A 183 11.52 19.83 -4.72
N ALA A 184 10.39 19.16 -4.49
CA ALA A 184 9.54 19.34 -3.30
C ALA A 184 10.20 18.75 -2.04
N ASP A 185 9.79 19.20 -0.86
CA ASP A 185 10.32 18.70 0.43
C ASP A 185 9.66 17.38 0.86
N VAL A 186 8.44 17.12 0.35
CA VAL A 186 7.69 15.86 0.48
C VAL A 186 7.48 15.29 -0.92
N VAL A 187 7.55 13.96 -1.03
CA VAL A 187 7.16 13.21 -2.22
C VAL A 187 6.08 12.21 -1.85
N ALA A 188 4.96 12.23 -2.57
CA ALA A 188 4.03 11.10 -2.62
C ALA A 188 4.32 10.28 -3.87
N ILE A 189 4.52 8.99 -3.70
CA ILE A 189 4.69 8.00 -4.76
C ILE A 189 3.34 7.30 -4.91
N LEU A 190 2.68 7.53 -6.05
CA LEU A 190 1.44 6.85 -6.43
C LEU A 190 1.68 5.99 -7.68
N ASP A 191 0.93 4.91 -7.82
CA ASP A 191 0.92 4.09 -9.03
C ASP A 191 0.13 4.81 -10.15
N ALA A 192 0.37 4.48 -11.42
CA ALA A 192 -0.15 5.26 -12.54
C ALA A 192 -1.64 5.05 -12.88
N HIS A 193 -2.29 4.06 -12.26
CA HIS A 193 -3.70 3.70 -12.45
C HIS A 193 -4.59 4.06 -11.25
N ILE A 194 -4.44 5.30 -10.77
CA ILE A 194 -5.18 5.85 -9.62
C ILE A 194 -6.14 6.97 -10.02
N GLU A 195 -7.13 7.23 -9.16
CA GLU A 195 -7.80 8.53 -9.06
C GLU A 195 -7.75 8.97 -7.60
N VAL A 196 -7.05 10.07 -7.31
CA VAL A 196 -7.06 10.63 -5.95
C VAL A 196 -8.43 11.24 -5.63
N ASN A 197 -8.96 11.12 -4.41
CA ASN A 197 -10.20 11.83 -4.04
C ASN A 197 -9.98 13.36 -4.07
N VAL A 198 -11.07 14.16 -4.09
CA VAL A 198 -10.97 15.60 -3.79
C VAL A 198 -10.42 15.68 -2.39
N GLY A 199 -9.32 16.38 -2.18
CA GLY A 199 -8.06 15.70 -1.91
C GLY A 199 -7.89 14.36 -1.16
N TRP A 200 -6.61 14.07 -0.95
CA TRP A 200 -6.07 12.78 -0.55
C TRP A 200 -4.79 12.82 0.32
N ALA A 201 -4.20 14.01 0.56
CA ALA A 201 -2.96 14.22 1.28
C ALA A 201 -2.71 15.56 2.03
N GLU A 202 -3.70 16.42 2.33
CA GLU A 202 -3.57 17.49 3.34
C GLU A 202 -3.29 16.87 4.73
N PRO A 203 -4.07 15.88 5.21
CA PRO A 203 -3.69 15.04 6.35
C PRO A 203 -2.29 14.43 6.23
N ILE A 204 -1.88 13.95 5.06
CA ILE A 204 -0.54 13.36 4.84
C ILE A 204 0.57 14.40 5.03
N LEU A 205 0.45 15.57 4.38
CA LEU A 205 1.39 16.68 4.56
C LEU A 205 1.43 17.15 6.02
N ALA A 206 0.27 17.22 6.69
CA ALA A 206 0.20 17.59 8.09
C ALA A 206 0.98 16.60 8.98
N ARG A 207 0.82 15.28 8.80
CA ARG A 207 1.59 14.28 9.57
C ARG A 207 3.10 14.35 9.29
N ILE A 208 3.50 14.57 8.04
CA ILE A 208 4.93 14.72 7.66
C ILE A 208 5.51 16.07 8.10
N GLN A 209 4.66 17.08 8.34
CA GLN A 209 5.04 18.37 8.93
C GLN A 209 5.14 18.30 10.47
N GLU A 210 4.29 17.50 11.13
CA GLU A 210 4.36 17.20 12.56
C GLU A 210 5.64 16.42 12.90
N ASP A 211 5.99 15.41 12.09
CA ASP A 211 7.23 14.63 12.20
C ASP A 211 7.76 14.26 10.81
N ARG A 212 8.97 14.75 10.47
CA ARG A 212 9.60 14.47 9.16
C ARG A 212 10.00 13.01 8.94
N THR A 213 9.96 12.18 9.98
CA THR A 213 10.45 10.79 9.98
C THR A 213 9.34 9.75 9.82
N VAL A 214 8.09 10.18 9.61
CA VAL A 214 6.99 9.26 9.25
C VAL A 214 6.93 9.02 7.75
N ILE A 215 6.54 7.80 7.39
CA ILE A 215 6.04 7.43 6.06
C ILE A 215 4.54 7.20 6.21
N VAL A 216 3.75 7.77 5.30
CA VAL A 216 2.28 7.71 5.36
C VAL A 216 1.74 7.04 4.11
N SER A 217 1.08 5.89 4.27
CA SER A 217 0.25 5.28 3.23
C SER A 217 -1.16 5.91 3.28
N PRO A 218 -1.76 6.32 2.16
CA PRO A 218 -3.19 6.60 2.11
C PRO A 218 -4.00 5.31 2.24
N VAL A 219 -5.26 5.42 2.67
CA VAL A 219 -6.25 4.38 2.41
C VAL A 219 -6.61 4.46 0.93
N PHE A 220 -6.54 3.34 0.23
CA PHE A 220 -6.93 3.22 -1.17
C PHE A 220 -8.25 2.46 -1.29
N ASP A 221 -9.13 2.95 -2.16
CA ASP A 221 -10.40 2.30 -2.51
C ASP A 221 -10.28 1.57 -3.85
N ASN A 222 -11.14 0.57 -4.08
CA ASN A 222 -11.07 -0.27 -5.27
C ASN A 222 -11.85 0.36 -6.44
N ILE A 223 -11.13 0.85 -7.47
CA ILE A 223 -11.72 1.16 -8.77
C ILE A 223 -11.86 -0.14 -9.54
N LEU A 224 -13.09 -0.61 -9.74
CA LEU A 224 -13.37 -1.88 -10.41
C LEU A 224 -12.77 -1.92 -11.82
N PHE A 225 -11.95 -2.94 -12.09
CA PHE A 225 -11.30 -3.12 -13.39
C PHE A 225 -12.30 -3.29 -14.55
N ASP A 226 -13.52 -3.79 -14.29
CA ASP A 226 -14.56 -4.06 -15.28
C ASP A 226 -15.50 -2.87 -15.51
N THR A 227 -15.97 -2.21 -14.44
CA THR A 227 -16.98 -1.13 -14.53
C THR A 227 -16.46 0.28 -14.25
N PHE A 228 -15.22 0.43 -13.77
CA PHE A 228 -14.65 1.69 -13.25
C PHE A 228 -15.47 2.31 -12.09
N GLU A 229 -16.40 1.56 -11.48
CA GLU A 229 -17.11 1.97 -10.27
C GLU A 229 -16.17 1.92 -9.05
N LEU A 230 -16.34 2.87 -8.14
CA LEU A 230 -15.56 2.93 -6.90
C LEU A 230 -16.24 2.10 -5.81
N ILE A 231 -15.56 1.06 -5.33
CA ILE A 231 -15.96 0.29 -4.14
C ILE A 231 -15.04 0.71 -2.98
N GLN A 232 -15.63 1.30 -1.95
CA GLN A 232 -14.89 1.66 -0.74
C GLN A 232 -14.35 0.41 -0.03
N TYR A 233 -13.08 0.40 0.34
CA TYR A 233 -12.50 -0.68 1.15
C TYR A 233 -12.75 -0.45 2.65
N ALA A 234 -12.76 -1.55 3.41
CA ALA A 234 -12.83 -1.49 4.86
C ALA A 234 -11.47 -1.06 5.43
N LEU A 235 -11.47 -0.15 6.41
CA LEU A 235 -10.26 0.28 7.10
C LEU A 235 -9.58 -0.91 7.80
N ALA A 236 -8.28 -1.06 7.55
CA ALA A 236 -7.42 -2.11 8.07
C ALA A 236 -6.06 -1.53 8.49
N VAL A 237 -5.19 -2.37 9.08
CA VAL A 237 -3.74 -2.14 9.09
C VAL A 237 -3.06 -3.09 8.12
N ASP A 238 -1.99 -2.61 7.49
CA ASP A 238 -1.20 -3.37 6.52
C ASP A 238 -0.16 -4.22 7.26
N GLY A 239 -0.06 -5.50 6.87
CA GLY A 239 0.95 -6.41 7.37
C GLY A 239 1.49 -7.31 6.25
N PHE A 240 2.32 -8.28 6.64
CA PHE A 240 2.76 -9.37 5.77
C PHE A 240 2.66 -10.71 6.52
N ASP A 241 2.62 -11.82 5.78
CA ASP A 241 2.66 -13.18 6.34
C ASP A 241 4.06 -13.84 6.25
N TRP A 242 4.15 -15.14 6.58
CA TRP A 242 5.41 -15.89 6.55
C TRP A 242 5.94 -16.20 5.14
N GLU A 243 5.11 -16.05 4.10
CA GLU A 243 5.54 -16.08 2.69
C GLU A 243 5.86 -14.66 2.17
N LEU A 244 5.75 -13.64 3.05
CA LEU A 244 5.87 -12.21 2.78
C LEU A 244 4.75 -11.64 1.89
N TRP A 245 3.59 -12.31 1.81
CA TRP A 245 2.42 -11.74 1.14
C TRP A 245 1.80 -10.62 1.96
N CYS A 246 1.44 -9.53 1.27
CA CYS A 246 0.69 -8.42 1.82
C CYS A 246 -0.67 -8.88 2.38
N ARG A 247 -1.04 -8.39 3.56
CA ARG A 247 -2.30 -8.70 4.23
C ARG A 247 -2.94 -7.48 4.88
N TYR A 248 -4.24 -7.58 5.10
CA TYR A 248 -5.05 -6.58 5.79
C TYR A 248 -5.53 -7.16 7.13
N ASP A 249 -4.93 -6.69 8.22
CA ASP A 249 -5.29 -7.08 9.59
C ASP A 249 -6.25 -6.06 10.23
N ALA A 250 -6.98 -6.49 11.27
CA ALA A 250 -7.99 -5.64 11.91
C ALA A 250 -7.38 -4.45 12.66
N LEU A 251 -8.06 -3.30 12.61
CA LEU A 251 -7.64 -2.07 13.30
C LEU A 251 -7.38 -2.32 14.81
N PRO A 252 -6.28 -1.78 15.39
CA PRO A 252 -6.03 -1.88 16.82
C PRO A 252 -7.20 -1.33 17.63
N LYS A 253 -7.70 -2.10 18.61
CA LYS A 253 -8.83 -1.67 19.46
C LYS A 253 -8.61 -0.29 20.10
N ALA A 254 -7.37 0.02 20.50
CA ALA A 254 -7.02 1.33 21.05
C ALA A 254 -7.31 2.49 20.07
N TRP A 255 -7.10 2.30 18.75
CA TRP A 255 -7.45 3.29 17.74
C TRP A 255 -8.97 3.39 17.55
N VAL A 256 -9.67 2.25 17.51
CA VAL A 256 -11.14 2.23 17.40
C VAL A 256 -11.78 2.96 18.59
N ASP A 257 -11.23 2.79 19.80
CA ASP A 257 -11.72 3.43 21.02
C ASP A 257 -11.49 4.96 21.06
N LEU A 258 -10.63 5.55 20.21
CA LEU A 258 -10.51 7.01 20.08
C LEU A 258 -11.77 7.66 19.49
N HIS A 259 -12.53 6.94 18.67
CA HIS A 259 -13.67 7.47 17.90
C HIS A 259 -13.31 8.67 16.98
N ASP A 260 -12.04 8.82 16.60
CA ASP A 260 -11.52 9.89 15.74
C ASP A 260 -10.99 9.30 14.42
N VAL A 261 -11.75 9.48 13.34
CA VAL A 261 -11.40 9.04 11.99
C VAL A 261 -10.26 9.85 11.33
N THR A 262 -9.78 10.92 11.98
CA THR A 262 -8.65 11.75 11.52
C THR A 262 -7.32 11.39 12.22
N ALA A 263 -7.37 10.52 13.24
CA ALA A 263 -6.19 9.98 13.88
C ALA A 263 -5.49 8.96 12.95
N PRO A 264 -4.16 9.06 12.74
CA PRO A 264 -3.45 8.11 11.88
C PRO A 264 -3.41 6.73 12.54
N VAL A 265 -3.62 5.68 11.75
CA VAL A 265 -3.41 4.30 12.20
C VAL A 265 -1.92 3.97 12.13
N ARG A 266 -1.35 3.36 13.17
CA ARG A 266 0.00 2.78 13.10
C ARG A 266 -0.07 1.39 12.49
N SER A 267 0.72 1.16 11.46
CA SER A 267 0.69 -0.04 10.63
C SER A 267 2.04 -0.77 10.67
N PRO A 268 2.09 -2.11 10.84
CA PRO A 268 3.32 -2.91 10.75
C PRO A 268 4.01 -2.86 9.38
N SER A 269 3.23 -2.74 8.31
CA SER A 269 3.71 -2.57 6.94
C SER A 269 3.19 -1.28 6.33
N ILE A 270 3.79 -0.87 5.22
CA ILE A 270 3.17 0.01 4.22
C ILE A 270 2.77 -0.81 2.98
N MET A 271 1.99 -0.18 2.11
CA MET A 271 1.68 -0.66 0.76
C MET A 271 2.52 0.08 -0.29
N GLY A 272 2.32 -0.22 -1.58
CA GLY A 272 3.13 0.36 -2.66
C GLY A 272 2.97 1.89 -2.81
N ILE A 273 1.79 2.41 -2.49
CA ILE A 273 1.51 3.85 -2.48
C ILE A 273 1.92 4.44 -1.13
N LEU A 274 2.79 5.47 -1.14
CA LEU A 274 3.33 6.07 0.08
C LEU A 274 3.64 7.56 -0.10
N ALA A 275 3.75 8.29 1.00
CA ALA A 275 4.26 9.65 1.02
C ALA A 275 5.20 9.88 2.21
N ALA A 276 6.30 10.61 1.99
CA ALA A 276 7.30 10.88 3.02
C ALA A 276 8.14 12.12 2.68
N ASN A 277 8.86 12.64 3.67
CA ASN A 277 9.86 13.68 3.42
C ASN A 277 10.96 13.15 2.48
N ARG A 278 11.27 13.90 1.42
CA ARG A 278 12.18 13.46 0.34
C ARG A 278 13.61 13.20 0.83
N LEU A 279 14.09 14.00 1.79
CA LEU A 279 15.41 13.83 2.38
C LEU A 279 15.43 12.71 3.43
N PHE A 280 14.34 12.51 4.17
CA PHE A 280 14.21 11.35 5.06
C PHE A 280 14.23 10.03 4.29
N LEU A 281 13.53 9.94 3.14
CA LEU A 281 13.64 8.78 2.25
C LEU A 281 15.08 8.57 1.76
N GLU A 282 15.89 9.62 1.59
CA GLU A 282 17.31 9.48 1.24
C GLU A 282 18.14 8.97 2.43
N GLU A 283 17.95 9.52 3.64
CA GLU A 283 18.62 9.12 4.88
C GLU A 283 18.41 7.63 5.23
N ILE A 284 17.20 7.09 5.03
CA ILE A 284 16.91 5.67 5.31
C ILE A 284 17.38 4.71 4.21
N GLY A 285 17.88 5.21 3.08
CA GLY A 285 18.35 4.41 1.93
C GLY A 285 17.35 4.20 0.79
N SER A 286 16.25 4.98 0.77
CA SER A 286 15.18 4.97 -0.26
C SER A 286 14.60 3.57 -0.48
N LEU A 287 14.31 3.11 -1.70
CA LEU A 287 14.01 1.69 -1.96
C LEU A 287 15.28 0.96 -2.41
N ASP A 288 15.39 -0.35 -2.18
CA ASP A 288 16.53 -1.12 -2.68
C ASP A 288 16.53 -1.15 -4.22
N GLY A 289 17.49 -0.45 -4.82
CA GLY A 289 17.69 -0.41 -6.26
C GLY A 289 18.17 -1.73 -6.87
N GLY A 290 18.51 -2.72 -6.05
CA GLY A 290 18.76 -4.10 -6.48
C GLY A 290 17.49 -4.90 -6.75
N MET A 291 16.30 -4.43 -6.33
CA MET A 291 15.04 -5.14 -6.53
C MET A 291 14.56 -5.07 -7.98
N LEU A 292 14.52 -6.23 -8.62
CA LEU A 292 14.16 -6.37 -10.03
C LEU A 292 12.64 -6.50 -10.20
N THR A 293 12.10 -5.83 -11.22
CA THR A 293 10.67 -5.84 -11.61
C THR A 293 9.68 -5.30 -10.56
N TYR A 294 9.14 -6.13 -9.67
CA TYR A 294 8.06 -5.80 -8.71
C TYR A 294 8.06 -6.79 -7.53
N GLY A 295 7.73 -6.30 -6.33
CA GLY A 295 7.34 -7.13 -5.19
C GLY A 295 8.38 -7.17 -4.08
N GLY A 296 7.89 -7.07 -2.85
CA GLY A 296 8.70 -7.10 -1.63
C GLY A 296 9.33 -5.76 -1.24
N GLU A 297 9.27 -4.72 -2.09
CA GLU A 297 9.87 -3.42 -1.79
C GLU A 297 9.15 -2.66 -0.67
N ASN A 298 7.84 -2.88 -0.54
CA ASN A 298 7.03 -2.34 0.56
C ASN A 298 7.31 -3.07 1.89
N VAL A 299 7.47 -4.40 1.83
CA VAL A 299 7.80 -5.24 3.00
C VAL A 299 9.23 -4.95 3.49
N GLU A 300 10.19 -4.80 2.58
CA GLU A 300 11.58 -4.47 2.92
C GLU A 300 11.69 -3.08 3.55
N LEU A 301 11.07 -2.05 2.95
CA LEU A 301 11.04 -0.70 3.53
C LEU A 301 10.37 -0.68 4.91
N SER A 302 9.38 -1.55 5.16
CA SER A 302 8.74 -1.72 6.47
C SER A 302 9.63 -2.45 7.48
N LEU A 303 10.45 -3.41 7.03
CA LEU A 303 11.34 -4.23 7.85
C LEU A 303 12.66 -3.56 8.24
N ARG A 304 12.95 -2.32 7.80
CA ARG A 304 14.23 -1.63 8.07
C ARG A 304 14.42 -1.19 9.53
N MET A 305 14.65 -2.16 10.41
CA MET A 305 15.14 -1.96 11.77
C MET A 305 16.63 -1.54 11.79
N LYS A 306 16.93 -0.30 11.35
CA LYS A 306 18.28 0.26 11.39
C LYS A 306 18.76 0.51 12.83
N ASN A 307 19.95 0.01 13.15
CA ASN A 307 20.71 0.43 14.33
C ASN A 307 21.32 1.83 14.08
N THR A 308 20.77 2.87 14.71
CA THR A 308 21.16 4.27 14.50
C THR A 308 22.49 4.68 15.15
N LEU A 309 23.16 3.78 15.89
CA LEU A 309 24.45 4.08 16.55
C LEU A 309 25.67 3.55 15.79
N ASP A 310 25.53 2.46 15.02
CA ASP A 310 26.49 2.04 13.98
C ASP A 310 25.76 1.15 12.96
N GLU A 311 25.41 1.71 11.81
CA GLU A 311 24.65 1.03 10.76
C GLU A 311 25.36 -0.21 10.20
N ARG A 312 26.66 -0.37 10.46
CA ARG A 312 27.45 -1.52 9.98
C ARG A 312 27.32 -2.74 10.90
N VAL A 313 26.55 -2.65 11.99
CA VAL A 313 26.47 -3.68 13.03
C VAL A 313 25.01 -4.04 13.33
N CYS A 314 24.64 -5.25 12.89
CA CYS A 314 23.31 -5.85 13.01
C CYS A 314 23.24 -6.81 14.21
N LEU A 315 22.02 -7.06 14.70
CA LEU A 315 21.73 -8.10 15.68
C LEU A 315 21.60 -9.46 14.97
N ASP A 316 22.32 -10.46 15.46
CA ASP A 316 22.45 -11.79 14.85
C ASP A 316 22.23 -12.88 15.91
N GLN A 317 21.65 -14.02 15.50
CA GLN A 317 21.37 -15.15 16.38
C GLN A 317 22.63 -15.88 16.92
N GLY A 318 23.78 -15.67 16.28
CA GLY A 318 25.02 -16.36 16.57
C GLY A 318 25.01 -17.83 16.13
N ALA A 319 26.02 -18.58 16.57
CA ALA A 319 26.17 -19.99 16.18
C ALA A 319 25.13 -20.88 16.88
N VAL A 320 24.20 -21.46 16.13
CA VAL A 320 23.29 -22.52 16.57
C VAL A 320 24.11 -23.74 17.02
N PRO A 321 23.83 -24.39 18.18
CA PRO A 321 22.66 -24.26 19.05
C PRO A 321 22.81 -23.25 20.23
N GLY A 322 23.75 -22.31 20.15
CA GLY A 322 23.97 -21.30 21.18
C GLY A 322 22.75 -20.39 21.42
N ASN A 323 22.70 -19.76 22.59
CA ASN A 323 21.64 -18.85 23.04
C ASN A 323 22.14 -17.43 23.37
N THR A 324 23.37 -17.08 22.97
CA THR A 324 23.89 -15.72 23.13
C THR A 324 23.73 -14.95 21.81
N PRO A 325 22.83 -13.95 21.73
CA PRO A 325 22.75 -13.06 20.58
C PRO A 325 24.04 -12.26 20.45
N ILE A 326 24.45 -11.93 19.23
CA ILE A 326 25.65 -11.15 18.97
C ILE A 326 25.32 -9.91 18.15
N MET A 327 26.06 -8.84 18.39
CA MET A 327 26.13 -7.69 17.48
C MET A 327 27.31 -7.96 16.54
N HIS A 328 27.02 -8.13 15.24
CA HIS A 328 28.01 -8.51 14.23
C HIS A 328 27.90 -7.63 13.00
N HIS A 329 28.94 -7.61 12.15
CA HIS A 329 28.83 -6.95 10.86
C HIS A 329 27.69 -7.54 10.02
N CYS A 330 26.91 -6.65 9.42
CA CYS A 330 25.76 -7.00 8.60
C CYS A 330 26.22 -7.78 7.34
N HIS A 331 25.51 -8.87 7.02
CA HIS A 331 25.72 -9.71 5.83
C HIS A 331 27.17 -10.17 5.53
N GLN A 332 27.59 -11.31 6.09
CA GLN A 332 28.74 -12.06 5.52
C GLN A 332 28.51 -13.55 5.25
N TYR A 333 27.61 -14.25 5.97
CA TYR A 333 27.40 -15.70 5.73
C TYR A 333 25.96 -16.24 5.80
N SER A 334 24.96 -15.46 6.24
CA SER A 334 23.54 -15.87 6.24
C SER A 334 22.61 -14.66 6.38
N SER A 335 21.30 -14.86 6.20
CA SER A 335 20.27 -13.86 6.48
C SER A 335 20.18 -13.56 7.99
N GLN A 336 20.20 -12.28 8.34
CA GLN A 336 20.11 -11.78 9.72
C GLN A 336 18.69 -11.30 9.97
N ASN A 337 17.81 -12.25 10.32
CA ASN A 337 16.40 -11.99 10.46
C ASN A 337 16.09 -11.55 11.90
N VAL A 338 15.55 -10.33 12.05
CA VAL A 338 15.09 -9.76 13.32
C VAL A 338 13.72 -9.16 13.09
N TYR A 339 12.75 -9.45 13.97
CA TYR A 339 11.38 -8.98 13.83
C TYR A 339 10.90 -8.42 15.17
N TYR A 340 10.40 -7.18 15.16
CA TYR A 340 9.75 -6.57 16.32
C TYR A 340 8.22 -6.64 16.15
N HIS A 341 7.55 -7.28 17.11
CA HIS A 341 6.10 -7.46 17.07
C HIS A 341 5.36 -6.34 17.81
N LEU A 342 4.10 -6.07 17.44
CA LEU A 342 3.31 -4.99 18.04
C LEU A 342 3.06 -5.13 19.55
N THR A 343 3.17 -6.35 20.10
CA THR A 343 3.11 -6.62 21.55
C THR A 343 4.47 -6.53 22.26
N GLY A 344 5.51 -6.06 21.57
CA GLY A 344 6.83 -5.71 22.13
C GLY A 344 7.89 -6.80 22.02
N GLU A 345 7.57 -7.98 21.50
CA GLU A 345 8.53 -9.08 21.38
C GLU A 345 9.56 -8.82 20.27
N LEU A 346 10.82 -9.15 20.54
CA LEU A 346 11.88 -9.23 19.54
C LEU A 346 12.16 -10.69 19.22
N TYR A 347 11.91 -11.11 17.99
CA TYR A 347 12.28 -12.42 17.46
C TYR A 347 13.60 -12.33 16.70
N VAL A 348 14.47 -13.34 16.82
CA VAL A 348 15.82 -13.34 16.21
C VAL A 348 16.15 -14.71 15.64
N GLY A 349 16.40 -14.76 14.32
CA GLY A 349 16.58 -15.99 13.54
C GLY A 349 15.42 -16.24 12.56
N PRO A 350 15.47 -17.33 11.77
CA PRO A 350 14.37 -17.72 10.89
C PRO A 350 13.16 -18.18 11.72
N LEU A 351 11.97 -17.73 11.33
CA LEU A 351 10.70 -18.08 12.00
C LEU A 351 10.01 -19.25 11.29
N ILE A 352 9.41 -20.13 12.09
CA ILE A 352 9.00 -21.46 11.64
C ILE A 352 7.49 -21.62 11.83
N ALA A 353 6.74 -21.57 10.73
CA ALA A 353 5.28 -21.63 10.70
C ALA A 353 4.66 -23.01 11.07
N GLN A 354 5.28 -23.78 11.96
CA GLN A 354 4.72 -25.02 12.52
C GLN A 354 4.19 -24.78 13.94
N ARG A 355 3.05 -25.39 14.24
CA ARG A 355 2.32 -25.20 15.51
C ARG A 355 3.14 -25.51 16.77
N ASP A 356 4.13 -26.40 16.65
CA ASP A 356 4.95 -26.92 17.74
C ASP A 356 6.43 -26.52 17.57
N ALA A 357 6.73 -25.44 16.81
CA ALA A 357 8.07 -24.94 16.62
C ALA A 357 8.53 -23.98 17.75
N ASP A 358 9.80 -24.12 18.13
CA ASP A 358 10.47 -23.26 19.11
C ASP A 358 11.13 -22.05 18.42
N ASP A 359 10.30 -21.14 17.91
CA ASP A 359 10.72 -19.78 17.50
C ASP A 359 11.47 -19.10 18.64
N ARG A 360 12.51 -18.29 18.33
CA ARG A 360 13.42 -17.74 19.34
C ARG A 360 13.20 -16.24 19.56
N CYS A 361 12.99 -15.86 20.81
CA CYS A 361 12.87 -14.46 21.23
C CYS A 361 14.12 -13.97 21.96
N LEU A 362 14.36 -12.66 21.88
CA LEU A 362 15.30 -11.94 22.72
C LEU A 362 14.70 -11.75 24.11
N THR A 363 15.39 -12.28 25.12
CA THR A 363 14.92 -12.33 26.51
C THR A 363 15.89 -11.60 27.42
N ASP A 364 15.40 -10.80 28.36
CA ASP A 364 16.18 -10.34 29.52
C ASP A 364 15.81 -11.21 30.75
N PRO A 365 16.77 -11.96 31.34
CA PRO A 365 16.53 -12.76 32.54
C PRO A 365 16.31 -11.91 33.83
N GLY A 366 16.38 -10.58 33.76
CA GLY A 366 16.05 -9.64 34.84
C GLY A 366 17.08 -9.54 35.96
N LYS A 367 18.23 -10.20 35.81
CA LYS A 367 19.27 -10.34 36.84
C LYS A 367 20.49 -9.43 36.64
N GLY A 368 20.50 -8.62 35.58
CA GLY A 368 21.69 -7.88 35.14
C GLY A 368 22.70 -8.75 34.36
N GLU A 369 22.30 -9.97 33.97
CA GLU A 369 22.99 -10.78 32.98
C GLU A 369 22.74 -10.24 31.57
N LYS A 370 23.44 -10.75 30.55
CA LYS A 370 23.20 -10.34 29.15
C LYS A 370 21.87 -10.92 28.63
N PRO A 371 21.21 -10.25 27.66
CA PRO A 371 20.07 -10.85 26.97
C PRO A 371 20.41 -12.18 26.30
N THR A 372 19.44 -13.09 26.25
CA THR A 372 19.57 -14.46 25.72
C THR A 372 18.50 -14.79 24.69
N LEU A 373 18.80 -15.71 23.76
CA LEU A 373 17.86 -16.24 22.76
C LEU A 373 17.27 -17.57 23.22
N GLU A 374 16.07 -17.51 23.78
CA GLU A 374 15.34 -18.69 24.26
C GLU A 374 14.09 -18.94 23.39
N PRO A 375 13.62 -20.18 23.26
CA PRO A 375 12.33 -20.47 22.66
C PRO A 375 11.22 -19.64 23.31
N CYS A 376 10.33 -19.03 22.52
CA CYS A 376 9.26 -18.17 23.02
C CYS A 376 8.33 -18.92 23.99
N SER A 377 8.02 -20.18 23.64
CA SER A 377 7.32 -21.18 24.45
C SER A 377 7.90 -21.30 25.88
N LYS A 378 9.23 -21.44 25.96
CA LYS A 378 10.01 -21.57 27.19
C LYS A 378 10.14 -20.23 27.92
N ALA A 379 10.40 -19.13 27.21
CA ALA A 379 10.59 -17.82 27.79
C ALA A 379 9.34 -17.31 28.53
N VAL A 380 8.15 -17.54 27.94
CA VAL A 380 6.85 -17.28 28.58
C VAL A 380 6.67 -18.16 29.82
N LYS A 381 6.95 -19.46 29.71
CA LYS A 381 6.83 -20.44 30.81
C LYS A 381 7.76 -20.11 31.99
N ASP A 382 9.00 -19.78 31.71
CA ASP A 382 10.06 -19.48 32.68
C ASP A 382 9.99 -18.01 33.17
N ARG A 383 9.04 -17.22 32.64
CA ARG A 383 8.74 -15.82 32.99
C ARG A 383 9.92 -14.85 32.78
N LEU A 384 10.63 -15.02 31.67
CA LEU A 384 11.66 -14.09 31.23
C LEU A 384 11.01 -12.80 30.68
N ASN A 385 11.73 -11.68 30.69
CA ASN A 385 11.22 -10.44 30.10
C ASN A 385 11.42 -10.52 28.58
N ILE A 386 10.35 -10.76 27.83
CA ILE A 386 10.38 -10.91 26.37
C ILE A 386 9.88 -9.66 25.61
N HIS A 387 9.21 -8.75 26.31
CA HIS A 387 8.65 -7.52 25.76
C HIS A 387 9.61 -6.35 26.00
N TRP A 388 9.91 -5.59 24.94
CA TRP A 388 10.86 -4.49 24.92
C TRP A 388 10.15 -3.18 24.57
N ASP A 389 10.47 -2.10 25.30
CA ASP A 389 9.91 -0.76 25.12
C ASP A 389 11.04 0.21 24.77
N PHE A 390 11.15 0.54 23.48
CA PHE A 390 12.14 1.46 22.94
C PHE A 390 11.48 2.83 22.71
N LYS A 391 12.01 3.87 23.36
CA LYS A 391 11.49 5.25 23.42
C LYS A 391 12.57 6.26 23.05
#